data_AF-A0A962F5A0-F1
#
_entry.id   AF-A0A962F5A0-F1
#
_cell.length_a   1.000
_cell.length_b   1.000
_cell.length_c   1.000
_cell.angle_alpha   90.00
_cell.angle_beta   90.00
_cell.angle_gamma   90.00
#
_symmetry.space_group_name_H-M   'P 1'
#
loop_
_entity.id
_entity.type
_entity.pdbx_description
1 polymer ?
#
loop_
_entity_poly.entity_id
_entity_poly.type
_entity_poly.pdbx_seq_one_letter_code
_entity_poly.pdbx_strand_id
1 'polypeptide(L)'
;MRENKKKHASEQKGRQRGSALVYILIAIALLAALTVTFMEPSSQQTSSQNTFETVSELNTQIGFIRSSVQECVLTYPAGDTSLPAGTTNTPYPINPSSSYFTPAPKSGAAANDQVRNIMCPGNPGDSNDHADIYSGASGKFLAPPPSLFEEFVYYNGINGVFFFTQTDKTDAFLQSAMQKLDDQFSECEADVIDASGGQVELTSTAGGGDPKCPAGSTCFRVWMITHPSASGAYNGDTDGDEAACP
;
A
#
# COMPACT_ATOMS: atom_id res chain seq x y z
N MET A 1 50.06 98.54 11.15
CA MET A 1 50.80 97.41 10.51
C MET A 1 50.85 96.24 11.48
N ARG A 2 50.08 95.18 11.20
CA ARG A 2 50.34 93.78 11.61
C ARG A 2 49.28 92.92 10.93
N GLU A 3 49.69 92.29 9.83
CA GLU A 3 48.94 91.28 9.09
C GLU A 3 48.67 90.07 9.99
N ASN A 4 47.45 89.54 9.95
CA ASN A 4 47.13 88.24 10.51
C ASN A 4 46.72 87.28 9.40
N LYS A 5 47.51 86.21 9.30
CA LYS A 5 47.57 85.17 8.28
C LYS A 5 46.33 84.26 8.38
N LYS A 6 45.49 84.21 7.33
CA LYS A 6 44.46 83.17 7.17
C LYS A 6 45.13 81.84 6.85
N LYS A 7 44.94 80.83 7.72
CA LYS A 7 45.18 79.41 7.40
C LYS A 7 43.86 78.81 6.89
N HIS A 8 43.83 78.41 5.62
CA HIS A 8 42.77 77.56 5.08
C HIS A 8 43.15 76.09 5.31
N ALA A 9 42.34 75.38 6.09
CA ALA A 9 42.35 73.93 6.17
C ALA A 9 41.55 73.38 4.98
N SER A 10 42.18 72.57 4.12
CA SER A 10 41.49 71.86 3.05
C SER A 10 40.94 70.54 3.58
N GLU A 11 39.61 70.45 3.68
CA GLU A 11 38.88 69.24 3.98
C GLU A 11 38.75 68.40 2.68
N GLN A 12 39.52 67.32 2.56
CA GLN A 12 39.37 66.37 1.46
C GLN A 12 38.10 65.54 1.65
N LYS A 13 37.03 65.95 0.99
CA LYS A 13 35.76 65.22 0.92
C LYS A 13 35.91 64.06 -0.09
N GLY A 14 36.42 62.92 0.39
CA GLY A 14 36.48 61.67 -0.37
C GLY A 14 35.08 61.21 -0.76
N ARG A 15 34.74 61.36 -2.04
CA ARG A 15 33.47 60.94 -2.63
C ARG A 15 33.43 59.40 -2.74
N GLN A 16 33.07 58.71 -1.66
CA GLN A 16 32.77 57.27 -1.67
C GLN A 16 31.43 57.04 -2.39
N ARG A 17 31.46 56.93 -3.72
CA ARG A 17 30.29 56.55 -4.55
C ARG A 17 30.30 55.07 -4.96
N GLY A 18 31.19 54.25 -4.39
CA GLY A 18 31.42 52.87 -4.82
C GLY A 18 30.69 51.76 -4.05
N SER A 19 30.13 52.00 -2.85
CA SER A 19 29.62 50.88 -2.01
C SER A 19 28.09 50.69 -2.02
N ALA A 20 27.29 51.72 -2.31
CA ALA A 20 25.82 51.62 -2.21
C ALA A 20 25.20 50.61 -3.18
N LEU A 21 25.77 50.47 -4.39
CA LEU A 21 25.25 49.59 -5.44
C LEU A 21 25.46 48.10 -5.10
N VAL A 22 26.55 47.78 -4.40
CA VAL A 22 26.86 46.41 -3.95
C VAL A 22 25.85 45.94 -2.91
N TYR A 23 25.46 46.80 -1.96
CA TYR A 23 24.46 46.45 -0.95
C TYR A 23 23.07 46.20 -1.55
N ILE A 24 22.69 46.94 -2.60
CA ILE A 24 21.41 46.72 -3.29
C ILE A 24 21.42 45.38 -4.04
N LEU A 25 22.53 45.03 -4.70
CA LEU A 25 22.64 43.74 -5.40
C LEU A 25 22.62 42.55 -4.44
N ILE A 26 23.30 42.65 -3.29
CA ILE A 26 23.25 41.63 -2.24
C ILE A 26 21.83 41.49 -1.69
N ALA A 27 21.13 42.60 -1.45
CA ALA A 27 19.75 42.57 -0.96
C ALA A 27 18.79 41.90 -1.96
N ILE A 28 18.91 42.19 -3.26
CA ILE A 28 18.09 41.56 -4.30
C ILE A 28 18.41 40.06 -4.43
N ALA A 29 19.69 39.69 -4.37
CA ALA A 29 20.09 38.27 -4.41
C ALA A 29 19.54 37.49 -3.21
N LEU A 30 19.57 38.08 -2.01
CA LEU A 30 19.01 37.46 -0.80
C LEU A 30 17.48 37.36 -0.85
N LEU A 31 16.79 38.38 -1.38
CA LEU A 31 15.34 38.34 -1.58
C LEU A 31 14.94 37.28 -2.60
N ALA A 32 15.67 37.16 -3.72
CA ALA A 32 15.43 36.15 -4.75
C ALA A 32 15.65 34.72 -4.20
N ALA A 33 16.73 34.50 -3.45
CA ALA A 33 17.00 33.23 -2.78
C ALA A 33 15.88 32.85 -1.79
N LEU A 34 15.36 33.82 -1.02
CA LEU A 34 14.24 33.58 -0.12
C LEU A 34 12.97 33.19 -0.90
N THR A 35 12.63 33.88 -1.98
CA THR A 35 11.46 33.53 -2.80
C THR A 35 11.55 32.13 -3.40
N VAL A 36 12.74 31.68 -3.82
CA VAL A 36 12.93 30.30 -4.30
C VAL A 36 12.70 29.29 -3.17
N THR A 37 13.20 29.56 -1.96
CA THR A 37 12.95 28.66 -0.81
C THR A 37 11.48 28.61 -0.37
N PHE A 38 10.69 29.65 -0.65
CA PHE A 38 9.26 29.70 -0.29
C PHE A 38 8.31 29.23 -1.41
N MET A 39 8.75 29.22 -2.67
CA MET A 39 7.92 28.74 -3.78
C MET A 39 7.95 27.21 -3.97
N GLU A 40 8.77 26.47 -3.21
CA GLU A 40 8.99 25.03 -3.43
C GLU A 40 8.71 24.02 -2.29
N PRO A 41 7.84 24.24 -1.28
CA PRO A 41 7.50 23.14 -0.36
C PRO A 41 6.03 22.67 -0.37
N SER A 42 5.08 23.38 -0.96
CA SER A 42 3.65 23.04 -0.77
C SER A 42 3.25 21.72 -1.45
N SER A 43 3.66 21.49 -2.70
CA SER A 43 3.34 20.25 -3.42
C SER A 43 4.05 19.02 -2.83
N GLN A 44 5.31 19.18 -2.39
CA GLN A 44 6.07 18.10 -1.75
C GLN A 44 5.51 17.74 -0.36
N GLN A 45 5.04 18.75 0.38
CA GLN A 45 4.42 18.57 1.69
C GLN A 45 3.07 17.83 1.58
N THR A 46 2.20 18.23 0.65
CA THR A 46 0.91 17.54 0.43
C THR A 46 1.12 16.11 -0.03
N SER A 47 2.04 15.88 -0.97
CA SER A 47 2.37 14.52 -1.43
C SER A 47 2.82 13.63 -0.26
N SER A 48 3.70 14.13 0.60
CA SER A 48 4.19 13.37 1.76
C SER A 48 3.08 13.05 2.78
N GLN A 49 2.14 13.97 2.99
CA GLN A 49 0.98 13.74 3.87
C GLN A 49 0.06 12.68 3.29
N ASN A 50 -0.32 12.80 2.02
CA ASN A 50 -1.19 11.84 1.34
C ASN A 50 -0.55 10.44 1.34
N THR A 51 0.76 10.34 1.04
CA THR A 51 1.48 9.07 1.14
C THR A 51 1.41 8.47 2.54
N PHE A 52 1.62 9.27 3.60
CA PHE A 52 1.55 8.77 4.97
C PHE A 52 0.12 8.32 5.35
N GLU A 53 -0.90 9.10 4.98
CA GLU A 53 -2.30 8.75 5.21
C GLU A 53 -2.67 7.43 4.52
N THR A 54 -2.34 7.29 3.24
CA THR A 54 -2.58 6.06 2.47
C THR A 54 -1.87 4.85 3.09
N VAL A 55 -0.59 4.97 3.45
CA VAL A 55 0.16 3.90 4.13
C VAL A 55 -0.51 3.51 5.45
N SER A 56 -0.89 4.49 6.27
CA SER A 56 -1.52 4.25 7.56
C SER A 56 -2.88 3.57 7.43
N GLU A 57 -3.72 4.00 6.48
CA GLU A 57 -5.03 3.41 6.22
C GLU A 57 -4.91 1.97 5.73
N LEU A 58 -4.06 1.73 4.72
CA LEU A 58 -3.82 0.39 4.18
C LEU A 58 -3.27 -0.54 5.26
N ASN A 59 -2.23 -0.13 5.98
CA ASN A 59 -1.61 -0.97 7.02
C ASN A 59 -2.59 -1.33 8.14
N THR A 60 -3.44 -0.38 8.55
CA THR A 60 -4.48 -0.64 9.56
C THR A 60 -5.49 -1.69 9.07
N GLN A 61 -5.96 -1.59 7.82
CA GLN A 61 -6.89 -2.56 7.26
C GLN A 61 -6.24 -3.93 7.07
N ILE A 62 -5.02 -3.97 6.54
CA ILE A 62 -4.21 -5.20 6.39
C ILE A 62 -4.08 -5.89 7.75
N GLY A 63 -3.65 -5.19 8.79
CA GLY A 63 -3.52 -5.75 10.14
C GLY A 63 -4.84 -6.30 10.69
N PHE A 64 -5.95 -5.61 10.45
CA PHE A 64 -7.28 -6.08 10.85
C PHE A 64 -7.73 -7.34 10.10
N ILE A 65 -7.47 -7.41 8.79
CA ILE A 65 -7.79 -8.58 7.96
C ILE A 65 -6.96 -9.79 8.42
N ARG A 66 -5.63 -9.62 8.56
CA ARG A 66 -4.73 -10.70 8.99
C ARG A 66 -5.12 -11.23 10.35
N SER A 67 -5.34 -10.36 11.33
CA SER A 67 -5.73 -10.78 12.68
C SER A 67 -7.06 -11.51 12.71
N SER A 68 -8.05 -11.06 11.94
CA SER A 68 -9.37 -11.71 11.88
C SER A 68 -9.30 -13.11 11.26
N VAL A 69 -8.50 -13.28 10.18
CA VAL A 69 -8.28 -14.58 9.55
C VAL A 69 -7.45 -15.50 10.44
N GLN A 70 -6.40 -15.00 11.10
CA GLN A 70 -5.60 -15.79 12.03
C GLN A 70 -6.41 -16.23 13.25
N GLU A 71 -7.28 -15.38 13.78
CA GLU A 71 -8.17 -15.75 14.88
C GLU A 71 -9.11 -16.89 14.45
N CYS A 72 -9.66 -16.84 13.24
CA CYS A 72 -10.45 -17.93 12.69
C CYS A 72 -9.66 -19.26 12.64
N VAL A 73 -8.46 -19.23 12.07
CA VAL A 73 -7.56 -20.39 11.95
C VAL A 73 -7.19 -20.98 13.32
N LEU A 74 -6.89 -20.12 14.30
CA LEU A 74 -6.50 -20.55 15.65
C LEU A 74 -7.70 -21.07 16.46
N THR A 75 -8.89 -20.51 16.23
CA THR A 75 -10.12 -20.93 16.92
C THR A 75 -10.61 -22.27 16.39
N TYR A 76 -10.47 -22.51 15.09
CA TYR A 76 -10.93 -23.71 14.40
C TYR A 76 -9.81 -24.40 13.61
N PRO A 77 -8.84 -25.03 14.29
CA PRO A 77 -7.65 -25.57 13.65
C PRO A 77 -7.93 -26.77 12.74
N ALA A 78 -9.08 -27.44 12.91
CA ALA A 78 -9.51 -28.50 11.99
C ALA A 78 -9.97 -27.95 10.64
N GLY A 79 -10.46 -26.70 10.61
CA GLY A 79 -11.09 -26.09 9.44
C GLY A 79 -12.25 -26.93 8.90
N ASP A 80 -12.42 -26.92 7.57
CA ASP A 80 -13.37 -27.80 6.90
C ASP A 80 -12.66 -29.06 6.39
N THR A 81 -13.05 -30.20 6.94
CA THR A 81 -12.45 -31.52 6.65
C THR A 81 -13.04 -32.20 5.41
N SER A 82 -14.11 -31.63 4.83
CA SER A 82 -14.80 -32.17 3.66
C SER A 82 -14.28 -31.64 2.32
N LEU A 83 -13.29 -30.75 2.35
CA LEU A 83 -12.59 -30.29 1.16
C LEU A 83 -11.60 -31.35 0.64
N PRO A 84 -11.47 -31.53 -0.68
CA PRO A 84 -10.41 -32.35 -1.26
C PRO A 84 -9.02 -31.84 -0.84
N ALA A 85 -8.13 -32.76 -0.44
CA ALA A 85 -6.76 -32.39 -0.13
C ALA A 85 -6.06 -31.77 -1.35
N GLY A 86 -5.37 -30.64 -1.14
CA GLY A 86 -4.54 -30.00 -2.16
C GLY A 86 -5.24 -28.99 -3.08
N THR A 87 -6.52 -28.68 -2.88
CA THR A 87 -7.21 -27.61 -3.62
C THR A 87 -7.17 -26.26 -2.92
N THR A 88 -7.12 -26.28 -1.59
CA THR A 88 -7.12 -25.10 -0.71
C THR A 88 -6.26 -25.39 0.50
N ASN A 89 -5.76 -24.35 1.15
CA ASN A 89 -4.96 -24.48 2.36
C ASN A 89 -5.87 -24.51 3.59
N THR A 90 -6.24 -25.70 4.05
CA THR A 90 -6.90 -25.87 5.35
C THR A 90 -5.89 -25.59 6.48
N PRO A 91 -6.24 -24.83 7.54
CA PRO A 91 -7.58 -24.39 7.94
C PRO A 91 -7.97 -22.96 7.52
N TYR A 92 -7.30 -22.37 6.53
CA TYR A 92 -7.65 -21.01 6.09
C TYR A 92 -9.03 -20.96 5.43
N PRO A 93 -9.71 -19.80 5.49
CA PRO A 93 -10.98 -19.61 4.81
C PRO A 93 -10.95 -19.94 3.33
N ILE A 94 -12.07 -20.47 2.84
CA ILE A 94 -12.29 -20.78 1.42
C ILE A 94 -12.63 -19.49 0.68
N ASN A 95 -12.28 -19.40 -0.60
CA ASN A 95 -12.70 -18.29 -1.47
C ASN A 95 -14.23 -18.11 -1.41
N PRO A 96 -14.74 -16.90 -1.09
CA PRO A 96 -16.17 -16.67 -0.90
C PRO A 96 -17.05 -17.05 -2.10
N SER A 97 -16.55 -16.91 -3.34
CA SER A 97 -17.27 -17.25 -4.57
C SER A 97 -17.12 -18.72 -5.00
N SER A 98 -16.40 -19.53 -4.20
CA SER A 98 -16.14 -20.93 -4.53
C SER A 98 -17.43 -21.73 -4.76
N SER A 99 -17.42 -22.52 -5.84
CA SER A 99 -18.49 -23.49 -6.13
C SER A 99 -18.73 -24.51 -5.01
N TYR A 100 -17.80 -24.64 -4.07
CA TYR A 100 -17.95 -25.43 -2.86
C TYR A 100 -19.22 -25.11 -2.06
N PHE A 101 -19.65 -23.84 -2.07
CA PHE A 101 -20.87 -23.39 -1.42
C PHE A 101 -22.13 -23.68 -2.26
N THR A 102 -22.02 -24.49 -3.33
CA THR A 102 -23.13 -24.86 -4.22
C THR A 102 -23.13 -26.35 -4.59
N PRO A 103 -24.30 -27.03 -4.64
CA PRO A 103 -25.60 -26.65 -4.09
C PRO A 103 -25.63 -26.85 -2.55
N ALA A 104 -26.71 -26.40 -1.89
CA ALA A 104 -26.92 -26.61 -0.44
C ALA A 104 -26.58 -28.06 -0.02
N PRO A 105 -25.88 -28.26 1.11
CA PRO A 105 -26.29 -27.73 2.43
C PRO A 105 -25.55 -26.48 2.92
N LYS A 106 -24.49 -26.03 2.25
CA LYS A 106 -23.62 -24.94 2.74
C LYS A 106 -24.00 -23.60 2.10
N SER A 107 -25.00 -22.92 2.66
CA SER A 107 -25.35 -21.55 2.25
C SER A 107 -24.23 -20.58 2.60
N GLY A 108 -23.82 -19.71 1.66
CA GLY A 108 -22.74 -18.76 1.92
C GLY A 108 -21.99 -18.26 0.68
N ALA A 109 -22.24 -18.85 -0.49
CA ALA A 109 -21.61 -18.40 -1.74
C ALA A 109 -21.83 -16.90 -1.95
N ALA A 110 -20.74 -16.15 -1.97
CA ALA A 110 -20.76 -14.75 -2.33
C ALA A 110 -20.67 -14.58 -3.85
N ALA A 111 -21.09 -13.42 -4.36
CA ALA A 111 -20.96 -13.11 -5.77
C ALA A 111 -19.51 -12.88 -6.21
N ASN A 112 -18.60 -12.64 -5.25
CA ASN A 112 -17.21 -12.29 -5.49
C ASN A 112 -16.34 -12.66 -4.26
N ASP A 113 -15.03 -12.68 -4.45
CA ASP A 113 -14.05 -13.06 -3.43
C ASP A 113 -13.60 -11.90 -2.54
N GLN A 114 -14.45 -10.88 -2.35
CA GLN A 114 -14.11 -9.76 -1.48
C GLN A 114 -13.90 -10.22 -0.03
N VAL A 115 -12.91 -9.63 0.64
CA VAL A 115 -12.52 -9.99 2.01
C VAL A 115 -13.70 -9.88 2.99
N ARG A 116 -14.59 -8.91 2.79
CA ARG A 116 -15.79 -8.74 3.63
C ARG A 116 -16.71 -9.97 3.65
N ASN A 117 -16.66 -10.82 2.61
CA ASN A 117 -17.49 -12.00 2.47
C ASN A 117 -16.79 -13.28 2.94
N ILE A 118 -15.61 -13.18 3.55
CA ILE A 118 -14.90 -14.37 4.04
C ILE A 118 -15.68 -14.99 5.18
N MET A 119 -15.87 -16.32 5.09
CA MET A 119 -16.48 -17.14 6.12
C MET A 119 -15.43 -18.03 6.77
N CYS A 120 -15.48 -18.14 8.09
CA CYS A 120 -14.58 -18.96 8.87
C CYS A 120 -15.00 -20.43 8.83
N PRO A 121 -14.17 -21.36 8.31
CA PRO A 121 -14.45 -22.79 8.33
C PRO A 121 -14.34 -23.33 9.75
N GLY A 122 -15.13 -24.35 10.10
CA GLY A 122 -15.14 -24.88 11.47
C GLY A 122 -16.12 -24.16 12.40
N ASN A 123 -16.74 -23.07 11.96
CA ASN A 123 -17.59 -22.26 12.81
C ASN A 123 -19.08 -22.60 12.62
N PRO A 124 -19.82 -23.00 13.67
CA PRO A 124 -19.39 -23.18 15.07
C PRO A 124 -18.91 -24.60 15.42
N GLY A 125 -17.90 -24.68 16.29
CA GLY A 125 -17.55 -25.90 17.03
C GLY A 125 -16.78 -26.98 16.27
N ASP A 126 -15.84 -26.59 15.40
CA ASP A 126 -15.05 -27.49 14.54
C ASP A 126 -15.94 -28.38 13.63
N SER A 127 -17.08 -27.84 13.18
CA SER A 127 -17.96 -28.50 12.22
C SER A 127 -17.52 -28.23 10.78
N ASN A 128 -18.18 -28.82 9.78
CA ASN A 128 -17.97 -28.44 8.38
C ASN A 128 -18.84 -27.22 7.96
N ASP A 129 -19.36 -26.48 8.94
CA ASP A 129 -20.10 -25.25 8.73
C ASP A 129 -19.16 -24.05 8.64
N HIS A 130 -19.70 -22.95 8.13
CA HIS A 130 -18.99 -21.70 7.99
C HIS A 130 -19.86 -20.56 8.50
N ALA A 131 -19.23 -19.56 9.08
CA ALA A 131 -19.91 -18.33 9.46
C ALA A 131 -19.07 -17.11 9.08
N ASP A 132 -19.73 -16.02 8.69
CA ASP A 132 -19.08 -14.78 8.29
C ASP A 132 -18.12 -14.26 9.37
N ILE A 133 -16.87 -13.97 8.97
CA ILE A 133 -15.88 -13.34 9.84
C ILE A 133 -16.27 -11.90 10.13
N TYR A 134 -16.85 -11.21 9.14
CA TYR A 134 -17.24 -9.81 9.23
C TYR A 134 -18.75 -9.68 9.18
N SER A 135 -19.38 -9.66 10.34
CA SER A 135 -20.84 -9.57 10.47
C SER A 135 -21.24 -8.99 11.82
N GLY A 136 -22.50 -8.56 11.92
CA GLY A 136 -23.07 -8.14 13.20
C GLY A 136 -23.06 -9.23 14.28
N ALA A 137 -23.08 -10.51 13.89
CA ALA A 137 -22.99 -11.62 14.82
C ALA A 137 -21.57 -11.80 15.38
N SER A 138 -20.54 -11.60 14.55
CA SER A 138 -19.12 -11.65 14.96
C SER A 138 -18.67 -10.41 15.75
N GLY A 139 -19.41 -9.29 15.63
CA GLY A 139 -19.00 -7.98 16.17
C GLY A 139 -17.84 -7.32 15.41
N LYS A 140 -17.34 -7.95 14.33
CA LYS A 140 -16.25 -7.45 13.50
C LYS A 140 -16.81 -6.83 12.24
N PHE A 141 -16.33 -5.63 11.91
CA PHE A 141 -16.74 -4.91 10.71
C PHE A 141 -15.50 -4.39 10.01
N LEU A 142 -15.37 -4.71 8.73
CA LEU A 142 -14.32 -4.15 7.90
C LEU A 142 -14.63 -2.67 7.63
N ALA A 143 -13.63 -1.80 7.80
CA ALA A 143 -13.72 -0.42 7.38
C ALA A 143 -13.97 -0.33 5.85
N PRO A 144 -14.54 0.76 5.34
CA PRO A 144 -14.59 0.97 3.90
C PRO A 144 -13.17 0.96 3.31
N PRO A 145 -13.01 0.57 2.03
CA PRO A 145 -11.70 0.59 1.39
C PRO A 145 -11.10 2.01 1.43
N PRO A 146 -9.76 2.14 1.50
CA PRO A 146 -9.10 3.45 1.44
C PRO A 146 -9.49 4.21 0.18
N SER A 147 -9.48 5.54 0.25
CA SER A 147 -9.77 6.37 -0.91
C SER A 147 -8.81 6.04 -2.06
N LEU A 148 -9.32 5.98 -3.29
CA LEU A 148 -8.57 5.63 -4.51
C LEU A 148 -8.17 4.16 -4.65
N PHE A 149 -8.54 3.30 -3.69
CA PHE A 149 -8.35 1.85 -3.78
C PHE A 149 -9.68 1.12 -3.91
N GLU A 150 -9.63 -0.03 -4.56
CA GLU A 150 -10.73 -0.98 -4.58
C GLU A 150 -10.79 -1.80 -3.30
N GLU A 151 -11.91 -2.50 -3.10
CA GLU A 151 -12.05 -3.43 -1.98
C GLU A 151 -11.00 -4.55 -2.03
N PHE A 152 -10.53 -4.98 -0.86
CA PHE A 152 -9.63 -6.11 -0.77
C PHE A 152 -10.31 -7.40 -1.26
N VAL A 153 -9.59 -8.16 -2.07
CA VAL A 153 -9.98 -9.46 -2.61
C VAL A 153 -9.11 -10.53 -1.97
N TYR A 154 -9.73 -11.63 -1.55
CA TYR A 154 -9.09 -12.75 -0.89
C TYR A 154 -8.86 -13.91 -1.86
N TYR A 155 -7.77 -14.64 -1.64
CA TYR A 155 -7.47 -15.86 -2.36
C TYR A 155 -6.86 -16.91 -1.43
N ASN A 156 -7.39 -18.13 -1.51
CA ASN A 156 -6.86 -19.36 -0.95
C ASN A 156 -6.86 -20.45 -2.03
N GLY A 157 -5.67 -20.84 -2.48
CA GLY A 157 -5.49 -21.89 -3.48
C GLY A 157 -4.16 -22.59 -3.33
N ILE A 158 -3.78 -23.44 -4.29
CA ILE A 158 -2.58 -24.29 -4.19
C ILE A 158 -1.26 -23.51 -3.99
N ASN A 159 -1.22 -22.25 -4.45
CA ASN A 159 -0.04 -21.40 -4.35
C ASN A 159 0.15 -20.76 -2.96
N GLY A 160 -0.88 -20.80 -2.12
CA GLY A 160 -0.88 -20.16 -0.81
C GLY A 160 -2.16 -19.39 -0.55
N VAL A 161 -2.10 -18.55 0.47
CA VAL A 161 -3.19 -17.68 0.89
C VAL A 161 -2.70 -16.25 0.89
N PHE A 162 -3.41 -15.39 0.20
CA PHE A 162 -3.12 -13.96 0.16
C PHE A 162 -4.41 -13.17 0.02
N PHE A 163 -4.30 -11.87 0.20
CA PHE A 163 -5.32 -10.93 -0.22
C PHE A 163 -4.63 -9.73 -0.84
N PHE A 164 -5.34 -9.02 -1.71
CA PHE A 164 -4.78 -7.89 -2.42
C PHE A 164 -5.83 -6.79 -2.58
N THR A 165 -5.34 -5.57 -2.73
CA THR A 165 -6.14 -4.44 -3.22
C THR A 165 -5.49 -3.90 -4.48
N GLN A 166 -6.19 -3.05 -5.20
CA GLN A 166 -5.71 -2.46 -6.44
C GLN A 166 -6.17 -1.02 -6.56
N THR A 167 -5.45 -0.26 -7.38
CA THR A 167 -5.83 1.07 -7.83
C THR A 167 -5.53 1.22 -9.32
N ASP A 168 -6.41 1.89 -10.04
CA ASP A 168 -6.22 2.32 -11.44
C ASP A 168 -5.71 3.77 -11.53
N LYS A 169 -5.43 4.40 -10.38
CA LYS A 169 -4.98 5.79 -10.30
C LYS A 169 -3.46 5.86 -10.46
N THR A 170 -3.01 6.90 -11.15
CA THR A 170 -1.61 7.09 -11.55
C THR A 170 -0.91 8.19 -10.77
N ASP A 171 -1.50 8.65 -9.67
CA ASP A 171 -0.91 9.68 -8.82
C ASP A 171 0.41 9.19 -8.20
N ALA A 172 1.48 9.98 -8.34
CA ALA A 172 2.83 9.60 -7.90
C ALA A 172 2.93 9.27 -6.39
N PHE A 173 2.06 9.87 -5.56
CA PHE A 173 2.04 9.59 -4.13
C PHE A 173 1.53 8.18 -3.81
N LEU A 174 0.72 7.57 -4.68
CA LEU A 174 0.19 6.20 -4.50
C LEU A 174 1.28 5.17 -4.74
N GLN A 175 2.11 5.35 -5.78
CA GLN A 175 3.29 4.51 -6.00
C GLN A 175 4.27 4.63 -4.82
N SER A 176 4.51 5.86 -4.36
CA SER A 176 5.36 6.11 -3.19
C SER A 176 4.77 5.50 -1.91
N ALA A 177 3.44 5.42 -1.79
CA ALA A 177 2.75 4.80 -0.66
C ALA A 177 2.85 3.28 -0.71
N MET A 178 2.63 2.67 -1.88
CA MET A 178 2.76 1.22 -2.05
C MET A 178 4.18 0.76 -1.79
N GLN A 179 5.21 1.43 -2.36
CA GLN A 179 6.61 1.09 -2.06
C GLN A 179 6.93 1.22 -0.56
N LYS A 180 6.54 2.32 0.09
CA LYS A 180 6.81 2.49 1.53
C LYS A 180 6.05 1.50 2.40
N LEU A 181 4.92 1.02 1.93
CA LEU A 181 4.15 -0.01 2.62
C LEU A 181 4.86 -1.35 2.46
N ASP A 182 5.32 -1.66 1.26
CA ASP A 182 6.13 -2.83 0.93
C ASP A 182 7.40 -2.91 1.77
N ASP A 183 8.15 -1.80 1.86
CA ASP A 183 9.33 -1.64 2.71
C ASP A 183 9.07 -1.93 4.22
N GLN A 184 7.81 -1.93 4.67
CA GLN A 184 7.44 -2.27 6.06
C GLN A 184 7.18 -3.76 6.27
N PHE A 185 6.89 -4.50 5.21
CA PHE A 185 6.71 -5.95 5.27
C PHE A 185 8.07 -6.64 5.14
N SER A 186 8.15 -7.88 5.61
CA SER A 186 9.35 -8.68 5.38
C SER A 186 9.42 -9.13 3.92
N GLU A 187 10.64 -9.44 3.44
CA GLU A 187 10.85 -10.05 2.13
C GLU A 187 9.85 -11.22 1.95
N CYS A 188 9.10 -11.24 0.85
CA CYS A 188 8.09 -12.25 0.49
C CYS A 188 6.75 -12.20 1.23
N GLU A 189 6.49 -11.18 2.04
CA GLU A 189 5.24 -11.06 2.80
C GLU A 189 4.21 -10.15 2.12
N ALA A 190 4.66 -9.19 1.34
CA ALA A 190 3.84 -8.34 0.49
C ALA A 190 4.59 -8.01 -0.79
N ASP A 191 3.86 -7.62 -1.84
CA ASP A 191 4.44 -7.22 -3.12
C ASP A 191 3.62 -6.15 -3.84
N VAL A 192 4.32 -5.28 -4.57
CA VAL A 192 3.75 -4.27 -5.47
C VAL A 192 3.81 -4.76 -6.93
N ILE A 193 2.65 -5.06 -7.49
CA ILE A 193 2.52 -5.57 -8.86
C ILE A 193 2.06 -4.44 -9.79
N ASP A 194 2.93 -4.04 -10.72
CA ASP A 194 2.58 -3.10 -11.78
C ASP A 194 2.01 -3.82 -13.02
N ALA A 195 0.70 -3.67 -13.24
CA ALA A 195 0.00 -4.18 -14.43
C ALA A 195 -0.25 -3.08 -15.48
N SER A 196 0.55 -2.01 -15.48
CA SER A 196 0.47 -0.92 -16.49
C SER A 196 0.67 -1.42 -17.92
N GLY A 197 1.50 -2.46 -18.11
CA GLY A 197 1.78 -3.07 -19.42
C GLY A 197 0.75 -4.11 -19.90
N GLY A 198 -0.22 -4.48 -19.06
CA GLY A 198 -1.18 -5.55 -19.32
C GLY A 198 -1.53 -6.30 -18.05
N GLN A 199 -2.58 -7.12 -18.11
CA GLN A 199 -3.03 -7.92 -16.96
C GLN A 199 -1.91 -8.86 -16.48
N VAL A 200 -1.69 -8.89 -15.17
CA VAL A 200 -0.69 -9.77 -14.52
C VAL A 200 -1.43 -10.82 -13.69
N GLU A 201 -1.06 -12.09 -13.85
CA GLU A 201 -1.60 -13.17 -13.01
C GLU A 201 -1.02 -13.07 -11.59
N LEU A 202 -1.86 -13.13 -10.57
CA LEU A 202 -1.43 -13.13 -9.16
C LEU A 202 -1.15 -14.54 -8.63
N THR A 203 -1.17 -15.52 -9.52
CA THR A 203 -0.90 -16.91 -9.20
C THR A 203 0.00 -17.49 -10.28
N SER A 204 0.57 -18.65 -9.99
CA SER A 204 1.45 -19.37 -10.90
C SER A 204 0.75 -19.96 -12.12
N THR A 205 -0.57 -20.07 -12.07
CA THR A 205 -1.38 -20.66 -13.12
C THR A 205 -2.15 -19.55 -13.83
N ALA A 206 -2.03 -19.49 -15.15
CA ALA A 206 -2.89 -18.63 -15.96
C ALA A 206 -4.27 -19.29 -16.16
N GLY A 207 -4.95 -19.60 -15.06
CA GLY A 207 -6.27 -20.23 -15.05
C GLY A 207 -7.40 -19.25 -15.37
N GLY A 208 -8.46 -19.76 -16.01
CA GLY A 208 -9.72 -19.03 -16.10
C GLY A 208 -10.40 -19.03 -14.73
N GLY A 209 -10.23 -17.94 -13.97
CA GLY A 209 -10.79 -17.78 -12.62
C GLY A 209 -9.76 -17.46 -11.54
N ASP A 210 -8.46 -17.55 -11.84
CA ASP A 210 -7.43 -17.12 -10.90
C ASP A 210 -7.44 -15.59 -10.75
N PRO A 211 -7.12 -15.05 -9.56
CA PRO A 211 -7.04 -13.62 -9.33
C PRO A 211 -5.95 -13.00 -10.21
N LYS A 212 -6.26 -11.84 -10.77
CA LYS A 212 -5.40 -11.09 -11.68
C LYS A 212 -5.33 -9.65 -11.24
N CYS A 213 -4.17 -9.04 -11.40
CA CYS A 213 -4.06 -7.59 -11.40
C CYS A 213 -4.52 -7.06 -12.77
N PRO A 214 -5.61 -6.28 -12.85
CA PRO A 214 -6.15 -5.80 -14.12
C PRO A 214 -5.17 -4.92 -14.88
N ALA A 215 -5.27 -4.92 -16.21
CA ALA A 215 -4.46 -4.05 -17.05
C ALA A 215 -4.70 -2.56 -16.71
N GLY A 216 -3.62 -1.80 -16.54
CA GLY A 216 -3.66 -0.39 -16.17
C GLY A 216 -3.82 -0.14 -14.67
N SER A 217 -3.71 -1.17 -13.83
CA SER A 217 -3.75 -1.04 -12.37
C SER A 217 -2.39 -1.35 -11.74
N THR A 218 -2.22 -0.89 -10.51
CA THR A 218 -1.18 -1.37 -9.59
C THR A 218 -1.87 -2.10 -8.45
N CYS A 219 -1.41 -3.31 -8.14
CA CYS A 219 -1.95 -4.13 -7.07
C CYS A 219 -0.96 -4.23 -5.92
N PHE A 220 -1.46 -4.18 -4.70
CA PHE A 220 -0.70 -4.47 -3.49
C PHE A 220 -1.22 -5.77 -2.90
N ARG A 221 -0.38 -6.81 -2.92
CA ARG A 221 -0.72 -8.15 -2.44
C ARG A 221 0.00 -8.41 -1.12
N VAL A 222 -0.68 -9.11 -0.21
CA VAL A 222 -0.15 -9.48 1.11
C VAL A 222 -0.39 -10.96 1.34
N TRP A 223 0.69 -11.69 1.61
CA TRP A 223 0.68 -13.12 1.86
C TRP A 223 0.39 -13.45 3.33
N MET A 224 -0.47 -14.45 3.51
CA MET A 224 -0.72 -15.10 4.80
C MET A 224 0.14 -16.36 4.94
N ILE A 225 0.23 -17.14 3.86
CA ILE A 225 1.17 -18.24 3.70
C ILE A 225 1.61 -18.31 2.24
N THR A 226 2.90 -18.61 2.03
CA THR A 226 3.48 -18.91 0.72
C THR A 226 3.84 -20.40 0.67
N HIS A 227 3.67 -21.04 -0.49
CA HIS A 227 4.07 -22.43 -0.68
C HIS A 227 5.16 -22.55 -1.76
N PRO A 228 6.41 -22.91 -1.39
CA PRO A 228 7.50 -23.08 -2.36
C PRO A 228 7.31 -24.20 -3.38
N SER A 229 6.38 -25.10 -3.10
CA SER A 229 6.24 -26.36 -3.85
C SER A 229 5.25 -26.28 -5.00
N ALA A 230 4.50 -25.19 -5.17
CA ALA A 230 3.90 -24.91 -6.45
C ALA A 230 5.00 -24.31 -7.31
N SER A 231 5.25 -24.86 -8.50
CA SER A 231 6.29 -24.44 -9.47
C SER A 231 6.04 -23.04 -10.04
N GLY A 232 5.72 -22.11 -9.16
CA GLY A 232 4.98 -20.92 -9.39
C GLY A 232 5.79 -19.77 -8.90
N ALA A 233 6.52 -19.18 -9.83
CA ALA A 233 7.27 -17.98 -9.58
C ALA A 233 6.39 -17.00 -8.80
N TYR A 234 6.78 -16.76 -7.56
CA TYR A 234 6.69 -15.42 -7.02
C TYR A 234 7.34 -14.54 -8.09
N ASN A 235 6.54 -13.84 -8.88
CA ASN A 235 7.05 -13.17 -10.09
C ASN A 235 8.01 -12.00 -9.76
N GLY A 236 8.22 -11.75 -8.47
CA GLY A 236 8.87 -10.55 -7.95
C GLY A 236 7.99 -9.34 -8.17
N ASP A 237 8.18 -8.35 -7.33
CA ASP A 237 7.72 -7.00 -7.49
C ASP A 237 8.60 -6.26 -8.52
N THR A 238 8.52 -4.93 -8.48
CA THR A 238 9.22 -4.06 -9.41
C THR A 238 10.70 -3.86 -9.05
N ASP A 239 11.08 -3.99 -7.78
CA ASP A 239 12.45 -3.74 -7.33
C ASP A 239 13.32 -5.01 -7.31
N GLY A 240 12.70 -6.18 -7.35
CA GLY A 240 13.35 -7.47 -7.60
C GLY A 240 14.07 -8.07 -6.40
N ASP A 241 13.81 -7.57 -5.20
CA ASP A 241 14.34 -8.13 -3.95
C ASP A 241 13.72 -9.51 -3.60
N GLU A 242 12.56 -9.82 -4.17
CA GLU A 242 11.81 -11.07 -3.95
C GLU A 242 12.21 -12.25 -4.84
N ALA A 243 13.27 -12.11 -5.64
CA ALA A 243 13.75 -13.19 -6.52
C ALA A 243 14.16 -14.48 -5.77
N ALA A 244 14.35 -14.39 -4.44
CA ALA A 244 14.68 -15.49 -3.55
C ALA A 244 13.49 -16.05 -2.76
N CYS A 245 12.28 -15.56 -3.01
CA CYS A 245 11.09 -16.01 -2.30
C CYS A 245 10.77 -17.49 -2.60
N PRO A 246 10.51 -18.29 -1.55
CA PRO A 246 10.31 -19.73 -1.66
C PRO A 246 9.15 -20.10 -2.58
#